data_AF-A0A2E8UBL4-F1
#
_entry.id   AF-A0A2E8UBL4-F1
#
_cell.length_a   1.000
_cell.length_b   1.000
_cell.length_c   1.000
_cell.angle_alpha   90.00
_cell.angle_beta   90.00
_cell.angle_gamma   90.00
#
_symmetry.space_group_name_H-M   'P 1'
#
loop_
_entity.id
_entity.type
_entity.pdbx_description
1 polymer ?
#
loop_
_entity_poly.entity_id
_entity_poly.type
_entity_poly.pdbx_seq_one_letter_code
_entity_poly.pdbx_strand_id
1 'polypeptide(L)'
;METIESLSEGSRLSAIQRGFNEKLGAQCGFCTPGMVMAAEGLLRKTKNPTETEIREGLASNICRCTGYVKIIEAVQFAAKELSKRT
;
A
#
# COMPACT_ATOMS: atom_id res chain seq x y z
N MET A 1 10.12 -14.51 6.16
CA MET A 1 9.36 -14.34 4.90
C MET A 1 7.95 -13.93 5.31
N GLU A 2 7.45 -12.83 4.76
CA GLU A 2 6.14 -12.26 5.09
C GLU A 2 5.28 -12.24 3.83
N THR A 3 3.97 -12.37 4.00
CA THR A 3 2.98 -12.30 2.91
C THR A 3 1.86 -11.32 3.31
N ILE A 4 0.87 -11.09 2.44
CA ILE A 4 -0.20 -10.13 2.74
C ILE A 4 -1.02 -10.55 3.98
N GLU A 5 -1.17 -11.86 4.18
CA GLU A 5 -1.88 -12.47 5.30
C GLU A 5 -1.24 -12.14 6.64
N SER A 6 0.08 -11.93 6.69
CA SER A 6 0.78 -11.61 7.94
C SER A 6 0.67 -10.14 8.36
N LEU A 7 0.13 -9.25 7.52
CA LEU A 7 0.07 -7.82 7.84
C LEU A 7 -1.05 -7.46 8.81
N SER A 8 -2.12 -8.27 8.89
CA SER A 8 -3.23 -8.01 9.80
C SER A 8 -2.92 -8.58 11.19
N GLU A 9 -3.33 -7.84 12.23
CA GLU A 9 -3.29 -8.32 13.62
C GLU A 9 -4.71 -8.72 14.04
N GLY A 10 -5.05 -10.01 13.92
CA GLY A 10 -6.42 -10.47 14.11
C GLY A 10 -7.36 -9.84 13.07
N SER A 11 -8.43 -9.18 13.52
CA SER A 11 -9.35 -8.45 12.63
C SER A 11 -8.89 -7.04 12.26
N ARG A 12 -7.76 -6.59 12.80
CA ARG A 12 -7.24 -5.24 12.55
C ARG A 12 -6.34 -5.23 11.33
N LEU A 13 -6.80 -4.57 10.27
CA LEU A 13 -6.00 -4.30 9.08
C LEU A 13 -4.79 -3.41 9.40
N SER A 14 -3.67 -3.68 8.74
CA SER A 14 -2.50 -2.80 8.76
C SER A 14 -2.82 -1.43 8.15
N ALA A 15 -1.95 -0.44 8.38
CA ALA A 15 -2.11 0.88 7.78
C ALA A 15 -2.20 0.82 6.24
N ILE A 16 -1.41 -0.05 5.61
CA ILE A 16 -1.42 -0.21 4.16
C ILE A 16 -2.66 -0.93 3.64
N GLN A 17 -3.12 -1.99 4.33
CA GLN A 17 -4.36 -2.68 3.97
C GLN A 17 -5.57 -1.74 4.11
N ARG A 18 -5.62 -0.93 5.18
CA ARG A 18 -6.63 0.12 5.35
C ARG A 18 -6.57 1.15 4.23
N GLY A 19 -5.38 1.62 3.85
CA GLY A 19 -5.23 2.57 2.75
C GLY A 19 -5.82 2.05 1.45
N PHE A 20 -5.54 0.80 1.08
CA PHE A 20 -6.09 0.19 -0.13
C PHE A 20 -7.62 0.05 -0.07
N ASN A 21 -8.18 -0.30 1.09
CA ASN A 21 -9.61 -0.39 1.30
C ASN A 21 -10.30 0.99 1.24
N GLU A 22 -9.81 1.98 1.99
CA GLU A 22 -10.44 3.29 2.13
C GLU A 22 -10.27 4.19 0.90
N LYS A 23 -9.21 3.98 0.10
CA LYS A 23 -8.92 4.79 -1.10
C LYS A 23 -9.30 4.12 -2.40
N LEU A 24 -9.94 2.95 -2.36
CA LEU A 24 -10.27 2.17 -3.55
C LEU A 24 -9.00 1.81 -4.37
N GLY A 25 -7.91 1.51 -3.66
CA GLY A 25 -6.65 1.04 -4.25
C GLY A 25 -6.74 -0.39 -4.82
N ALA A 26 -7.88 -1.06 -4.62
CA ALA A 26 -8.19 -2.38 -5.16
C ALA A 26 -9.56 -2.37 -5.86
N GLN A 27 -9.65 -3.09 -6.98
CA GLN A 27 -10.91 -3.40 -7.67
C GLN A 27 -11.06 -4.91 -7.82
N CYS A 28 -10.52 -5.52 -8.89
CA CYS A 28 -10.55 -6.97 -9.07
C CYS A 28 -9.74 -7.75 -8.01
N GLY A 29 -8.88 -7.06 -7.25
CA GLY A 29 -8.09 -7.61 -6.16
C GLY A 29 -6.86 -8.43 -6.57
N PHE A 30 -6.72 -8.83 -7.83
CA PHE A 30 -5.66 -9.77 -8.24
C PHE A 30 -4.25 -9.25 -7.98
N CYS A 31 -3.95 -7.99 -8.31
CA CYS A 31 -2.63 -7.40 -8.07
C CYS A 31 -2.43 -6.93 -6.62
N THR A 32 -3.49 -6.90 -5.81
CA THR A 32 -3.48 -6.27 -4.48
C THR A 32 -2.49 -6.90 -3.52
N PRO A 33 -2.33 -8.23 -3.41
CA PRO A 33 -1.31 -8.84 -2.56
C PRO A 33 0.11 -8.32 -2.84
N GLY A 34 0.54 -8.36 -4.11
CA GLY A 34 1.87 -7.88 -4.51
C GLY A 34 2.04 -6.38 -4.29
N MET A 35 1.03 -5.58 -4.67
CA MET A 35 1.05 -4.13 -4.52
C MET A 35 1.15 -3.70 -3.05
N VAL A 36 0.40 -4.35 -2.16
CA VAL A 36 0.42 -4.09 -0.72
C VAL A 36 1.77 -4.45 -0.12
N MET A 37 2.34 -5.61 -0.48
CA MET A 37 3.65 -6.03 0.04
C MET A 37 4.80 -5.14 -0.46
N ALA A 38 4.74 -4.69 -1.72
CA ALA A 38 5.72 -3.75 -2.26
C ALA A 38 5.63 -2.38 -1.56
N ALA A 39 4.41 -1.87 -1.34
CA ALA A 39 4.19 -0.62 -0.62
C ALA A 39 4.63 -0.71 0.85
N GLU A 40 4.36 -1.83 1.52
CA GLU A 40 4.86 -2.10 2.88
C GLU A 40 6.39 -2.05 2.91
N GLY A 41 7.05 -2.71 1.95
CA GLY A 41 8.50 -2.67 1.81
C GLY A 41 9.06 -1.25 1.56
N LEU A 42 8.36 -0.44 0.78
CA LEU A 42 8.69 0.98 0.57
C LEU A 42 8.57 1.77 1.88
N LEU A 43 7.45 1.67 2.58
CA LEU A 43 7.18 2.47 3.78
C LEU A 43 8.05 2.09 4.98
N ARG A 44 8.56 0.85 5.04
CA ARG A 44 9.58 0.45 6.01
C ARG A 44 10.92 1.18 5.80
N LYS A 45 11.25 1.53 4.55
CA LYS A 45 12.50 2.23 4.19
C LYS A 45 12.34 3.75 4.22
N THR A 46 11.22 4.24 3.70
CA THR A 46 10.93 5.66 3.52
C THR A 46 9.59 5.98 4.17
N LYS A 47 9.60 6.59 5.37
CA LYS A 47 8.38 6.85 6.16
C LYS A 47 7.40 7.81 5.51
N ASN A 48 7.88 8.74 4.69
CA ASN A 48 7.07 9.76 4.02
C ASN A 48 7.52 9.91 2.55
N PRO A 49 7.23 8.92 1.69
CA PRO A 49 7.67 8.94 0.31
C PRO A 49 6.89 9.97 -0.50
N THR A 50 7.57 10.63 -1.42
CA THR A 50 6.98 11.45 -2.48
C THR A 50 6.17 10.59 -3.46
N GLU A 51 5.30 11.21 -4.26
CA GLU A 51 4.56 10.48 -5.29
C GLU A 51 5.50 9.77 -6.29
N THR A 52 6.61 10.42 -6.68
CA THR A 52 7.59 9.83 -7.59
C THR A 52 8.21 8.57 -6.98
N GLU A 53 8.63 8.61 -5.71
CA GLU A 53 9.18 7.44 -5.03
C GLU A 53 8.15 6.31 -4.89
N ILE A 54 6.87 6.63 -4.71
CA ILE A 54 5.79 5.62 -4.71
C ILE A 54 5.67 4.97 -6.09
N ARG A 55 5.66 5.76 -7.16
CA ARG A 55 5.57 5.25 -8.53
C ARG A 55 6.75 4.33 -8.88
N GLU A 56 7.95 4.75 -8.54
CA GLU A 56 9.17 3.97 -8.76
C GLU A 56 9.19 2.70 -7.91
N GLY A 57 8.85 2.80 -6.62
CA GLY A 57 8.80 1.66 -5.71
C GLY A 57 7.75 0.61 -6.08
N LEU A 58 6.73 1.00 -6.84
CA LEU A 58 5.65 0.11 -7.30
C LEU A 58 5.73 -0.23 -8.81
N ALA A 59 6.75 0.23 -9.53
CA ALA A 59 6.81 0.14 -11.00
C ALA A 59 6.71 -1.30 -11.54
N SER A 60 7.18 -2.29 -10.79
CA SER A 60 7.11 -3.72 -11.17
C SER A 60 5.79 -4.40 -10.82
N ASN A 61 4.85 -3.71 -10.15
CA ASN A 61 3.55 -4.25 -9.78
C ASN A 61 2.49 -3.73 -10.75
N ILE A 62 2.10 -4.57 -11.72
CA ILE A 62 1.17 -4.16 -12.78
C ILE A 62 -0.28 -4.27 -12.31
N CYS A 63 -1.04 -3.19 -12.49
CA CYS A 63 -2.48 -3.15 -12.24
C CYS A 63 -3.23 -2.80 -13.53
N ARG A 64 -4.30 -3.56 -13.83
CA ARG A 64 -5.15 -3.29 -15.00
C ARG A 64 -6.41 -2.48 -14.69
N CYS A 65 -6.81 -2.41 -13.42
CA CYS A 65 -8.13 -1.91 -13.05
C CYS A 65 -8.13 -0.47 -12.52
N THR A 66 -7.14 -0.07 -11.74
CA THR A 66 -7.21 1.18 -10.96
C THR A 66 -6.63 2.40 -11.67
N GLY A 67 -5.82 2.20 -12.73
CA GLY A 67 -5.05 3.29 -13.34
C GLY A 67 -3.99 3.90 -12.40
N TYR A 68 -3.61 3.21 -11.32
CA TYR A 68 -2.59 3.57 -10.32
C TYR A 68 -2.88 4.78 -9.42
N VAL A 69 -3.70 5.76 -9.84
CA VAL A 69 -3.97 6.97 -9.05
C VAL A 69 -4.44 6.63 -7.63
N LYS A 70 -5.41 5.72 -7.50
CA LYS A 70 -5.94 5.29 -6.18
C LYS A 70 -4.99 4.43 -5.36
N ILE A 71 -4.04 3.76 -6.00
CA ILE A 71 -2.97 3.04 -5.30
C ILE A 71 -2.01 4.03 -4.66
N ILE A 72 -1.62 5.09 -5.38
CA ILE A 72 -0.74 6.14 -4.86
C ILE A 72 -1.40 6.83 -3.67
N GLU A 73 -2.67 7.20 -3.79
CA GLU A 73 -3.45 7.77 -2.68
C GLU A 73 -3.51 6.83 -1.46
N ALA A 74 -3.64 5.52 -1.68
CA ALA A 74 -3.64 4.51 -0.62
C ALA A 74 -2.30 4.44 0.14
N VAL A 75 -1.18 4.51 -0.58
CA VAL A 75 0.16 4.51 0.03
C VAL A 75 0.40 5.80 0.83
N GLN A 76 0.04 6.96 0.27
CA GLN A 76 0.13 8.24 0.97
C GLN A 76 -0.75 8.28 2.23
N PHE A 77 -1.94 7.68 2.18
CA PHE A 77 -2.79 7.51 3.34
C PHE A 77 -2.08 6.66 4.42
N ALA A 78 -1.53 5.51 4.03
CA ALA A 78 -0.83 4.63 4.96
C ALA A 78 0.38 5.31 5.61
N ALA A 79 1.18 6.05 4.85
CA ALA A 79 2.30 6.84 5.35
C ALA A 79 1.87 7.85 6.45
N LYS A 80 0.75 8.56 6.21
CA LYS A 80 0.18 9.50 7.18
C LYS A 80 -0.37 8.80 8.43
N GLU A 81 -0.95 7.62 8.30
CA GLU A 81 -1.44 6.87 9.47
C GLU A 81 -0.29 6.33 10.32
N LEU A 82 0.82 5.91 9.69
CA LEU A 82 2.01 5.44 10.39
C LEU A 82 2.74 6.58 11.13
N SER A 83 2.79 7.79 10.56
CA SER A 83 3.44 8.93 11.21
C SER A 83 2.72 9.40 12.47
N LYS A 84 1.38 9.28 12.55
CA LYS A 84 0.59 9.60 13.74
C LYS A 84 0.80 8.63 14.91
N ARG A 85 1.37 7.44 14.65
CA ARG A 85 1.58 6.39 15.66
C ARG A 85 2.97 6.43 16.31
N THR A 86 3.83 7.35 15.87
CA THR A 86 5.15 7.62 16.46
C THR A 86 5.03 8.82 17.39
#